data_AF-A0A965BZT6-F1
#
_entry.id   AF-A0A965BZT6-F1
#
_cell.length_a   1.000
_cell.length_b   1.000
_cell.length_c   1.000
_cell.angle_alpha   90.00
_cell.angle_beta   90.00
_cell.angle_gamma   90.00
#
_symmetry.space_group_name_H-M   'P 1'
#
loop_
_entity.id
_entity.type
_entity.pdbx_description
1 polymer ?
#
loop_
_entity_poly.entity_id
_entity_poly.type
_entity_poly.pdbx_seq_one_letter_code
_entity_poly.pdbx_strand_id
1 'polypeptide(L)'
;MNAPALCRPITACRACGGAISAMFCDLGATPLANDYPPPGSAPLPRYPLAAVVCGTCRMVQLDHVVEAEAIFTDYAYFSSFSESWLDHAARYAAAMRKRLSLGAQSFVVEIASNDGYLLR
;
A
#
# COMPACT_ATOMS: atom_id res chain seq x y z
N MET A 1 -6.52 -17.70 17.91
CA MET A 1 -5.51 -17.92 16.86
C MET A 1 -4.61 -16.70 16.88
N ASN A 2 -3.35 -16.87 17.28
CA ASN A 2 -2.42 -15.75 17.43
C ASN A 2 -2.07 -15.21 16.04
N ALA A 3 -2.20 -13.90 15.84
CA ALA A 3 -1.70 -13.26 14.62
C ALA A 3 -0.19 -13.54 14.47
N PRO A 4 0.34 -13.70 13.24
CA PRO A 4 1.77 -13.83 13.03
C PRO A 4 2.53 -12.68 13.70
N ALA A 5 3.77 -12.90 14.17
CA ALA A 5 4.57 -11.89 14.89
C ALA A 5 4.77 -10.56 14.11
N LEU A 6 4.49 -10.56 12.81
CA LEU A 6 4.56 -9.43 11.89
C LEU A 6 3.18 -8.79 11.63
N CYS A 7 2.19 -9.00 12.49
CA CYS A 7 0.85 -8.46 12.32
C CYS A 7 0.25 -8.01 13.65
N ARG A 8 -0.22 -6.76 13.70
CA ARG A 8 -0.77 -6.15 14.91
C ARG A 8 -2.14 -5.52 14.66
N PRO A 9 -3.09 -5.63 15.60
CA PRO A 9 -4.36 -4.91 15.49
C PRO A 9 -4.14 -3.40 15.65
N ILE A 10 -4.99 -2.59 15.03
CA ILE A 10 -5.07 -1.16 15.31
C ILE A 10 -5.91 -0.91 16.56
N THR A 11 -5.52 0.08 17.35
CA THR A 11 -6.26 0.49 18.56
C THR A 11 -6.95 1.85 18.39
N ALA A 12 -6.57 2.62 17.37
CA ALA A 12 -7.12 3.93 17.06
C ALA A 12 -7.01 4.20 15.55
N CYS A 13 -7.80 5.15 15.05
CA CYS A 13 -7.74 5.58 13.66
C CYS A 13 -6.37 6.16 13.31
N ARG A 14 -5.74 5.63 12.25
CA ARG A 14 -4.42 6.09 11.78
C ARG A 14 -4.39 7.55 11.32
N ALA A 15 -5.53 8.09 10.88
CA ALA A 15 -5.60 9.44 10.35
C ALA A 15 -5.85 10.52 11.42
N CYS A 16 -6.70 10.24 12.42
CA CYS A 16 -7.14 11.25 13.38
C CYS A 16 -7.05 10.83 14.86
N GLY A 17 -6.57 9.62 15.17
CA GLY A 17 -6.51 9.08 16.53
C GLY A 17 -7.87 8.74 17.15
N GLY A 18 -8.98 8.98 16.44
CA GLY A 18 -10.34 8.72 16.92
C GLY A 18 -10.67 7.22 17.03
N ALA A 19 -11.77 6.91 17.70
CA ALA A 19 -12.22 5.54 17.89
C ALA A 19 -12.63 4.87 16.58
N ILE A 20 -12.36 3.56 16.49
CA ILE A 20 -12.91 2.70 15.46
C ILE A 20 -14.36 2.38 15.83
N SER A 21 -15.28 2.65 14.92
CA SER A 21 -16.73 2.68 15.21
C SER A 21 -17.48 1.44 14.77
N ALA A 22 -17.05 0.78 13.70
CA ALA A 22 -17.75 -0.38 13.15
C ALA A 22 -16.83 -1.20 12.24
N MET A 23 -17.15 -2.50 12.14
CA MET A 23 -16.68 -3.36 11.07
C MET A 23 -17.40 -2.97 9.77
N PHE A 24 -16.63 -2.70 8.71
CA PHE A 24 -17.15 -2.38 7.39
C PHE A 24 -17.28 -3.63 6.52
N CYS A 25 -16.23 -4.45 6.50
CA CYS A 25 -16.16 -5.68 5.71
C CYS A 25 -15.15 -6.63 6.36
N ASP A 26 -15.49 -7.90 6.47
CA ASP A 26 -14.58 -8.95 6.94
C ASP A 26 -14.46 -10.02 5.86
N LEU A 27 -13.25 -10.19 5.33
CA LEU A 27 -12.92 -11.19 4.30
C LEU A 27 -12.22 -12.42 4.90
N GLY A 28 -12.13 -12.50 6.23
CA GLY A 28 -11.44 -13.55 6.97
C GLY A 28 -9.93 -13.43 6.88
N ALA A 29 -9.23 -14.56 7.10
CA ALA A 29 -7.78 -14.61 7.03
C ALA A 29 -7.31 -14.96 5.62
N THR A 30 -6.41 -14.19 5.01
CA THR A 30 -5.87 -14.39 3.66
C THR A 30 -4.33 -14.33 3.65
N PRO A 31 -3.64 -14.97 2.70
CA PRO A 31 -2.21 -14.74 2.51
C PRO A 31 -1.92 -13.32 1.99
N LEU A 32 -0.65 -12.92 1.98
CA LEU A 32 -0.24 -11.70 1.29
C LEU A 32 -0.45 -11.86 -0.22
N ALA A 33 -0.98 -10.82 -0.86
CA ALA A 33 -1.41 -10.89 -2.26
C ALA A 33 -0.27 -11.12 -3.25
N ASN A 34 0.94 -10.67 -2.90
CA ASN A 34 2.12 -10.71 -3.77
C ASN A 34 3.15 -11.80 -3.38
N ASP A 35 2.76 -12.73 -2.49
CA ASP A 35 3.60 -13.90 -2.20
C ASP A 35 3.31 -15.00 -3.24
N TYR A 36 4.25 -15.22 -4.15
CA TYR A 36 4.14 -16.22 -5.23
C TYR A 36 5.10 -17.40 -4.98
N PRO A 37 4.76 -18.35 -4.10
CA PRO A 37 5.64 -19.47 -3.81
C PRO A 37 5.72 -20.45 -4.99
N PRO A 38 6.87 -21.12 -5.20
CA PRO A 38 6.99 -22.14 -6.23
C PRO A 38 6.09 -23.35 -5.92
N PRO A 39 5.70 -24.14 -6.95
CA PRO A 39 4.93 -25.36 -6.75
C PRO A 39 5.57 -26.31 -5.72
N GLY A 40 4.76 -26.86 -4.82
CA GLY A 40 5.21 -27.76 -3.75
C GLY A 40 5.69 -27.08 -2.47
N SER A 41 5.63 -25.75 -2.39
CA SER A 41 5.92 -25.01 -1.16
C SER A 41 4.90 -25.28 -0.05
N ALA A 42 5.32 -25.02 1.20
CA ALA A 42 4.42 -25.06 2.35
C ALA A 42 3.32 -23.98 2.24
N PRO A 43 2.17 -24.15 2.92
CA PRO A 43 1.13 -23.13 2.96
C PRO A 43 1.64 -21.77 3.45
N LEU A 44 1.20 -20.71 2.78
CA LEU A 44 1.57 -19.34 3.16
C LEU A 44 0.96 -18.93 4.51
N PRO A 45 1.65 -18.10 5.31
CA PRO A 45 1.06 -17.42 6.46
C PRO A 45 -0.20 -16.66 6.05
N ARG A 46 -1.19 -16.63 6.95
CA ARG A 46 -2.47 -15.94 6.72
C ARG A 46 -2.65 -14.83 7.74
N TYR A 47 -3.20 -13.72 7.30
CA TYR A 47 -3.38 -12.50 8.06
C TYR A 47 -4.86 -12.10 8.03
N PRO A 48 -5.41 -11.53 9.12
CA PRO A 48 -6.76 -10.99 9.10
C PRO A 48 -6.89 -9.90 8.02
N LEU A 49 -7.94 -9.99 7.22
CA LEU A 49 -8.29 -9.01 6.20
C LEU A 49 -9.70 -8.49 6.49
N ALA A 50 -9.77 -7.55 7.42
CA ALA A 50 -11.01 -6.87 7.74
C ALA A 50 -10.82 -5.35 7.67
N ALA A 51 -11.80 -4.67 7.09
CA ALA A 51 -11.87 -3.22 7.00
C ALA A 51 -12.81 -2.68 8.06
N VAL A 52 -12.39 -1.61 8.73
CA VAL A 52 -13.14 -0.92 9.78
C VAL A 52 -13.27 0.57 9.46
N VAL A 53 -14.32 1.22 9.99
CA VAL A 53 -14.58 2.65 9.77
C VAL A 53 -14.35 3.44 11.05
N CYS A 54 -13.60 4.55 10.95
CA CYS A 54 -13.46 5.52 12.03
C CYS A 54 -14.77 6.28 12.28
N GLY A 55 -15.17 6.39 13.55
CA GLY A 55 -16.39 7.12 13.95
C GLY A 55 -16.30 8.63 13.77
N THR A 56 -15.08 9.17 13.75
CA THR A 56 -14.81 10.61 13.68
C THR A 56 -14.57 11.09 12.25
N CYS A 57 -13.48 10.65 11.62
CA CYS A 57 -13.07 11.15 10.29
C CYS A 57 -13.59 10.29 9.13
N ARG A 58 -14.33 9.22 9.42
CA ARG A 58 -14.89 8.28 8.42
C ARG A 58 -13.86 7.54 7.56
N MET A 59 -12.57 7.61 7.88
CA MET A 59 -11.54 6.82 7.21
C MET A 59 -11.85 5.32 7.35
N VAL A 60 -11.94 4.63 6.21
CA VAL A 60 -11.96 3.16 6.13
C VAL A 60 -10.51 2.68 6.10
N GLN A 61 -10.17 1.71 6.94
CA GLN A 61 -8.81 1.19 7.06
C GLN A 61 -8.82 -0.28 7.48
N LEU A 62 -7.71 -1.00 7.26
CA LEU A 62 -7.57 -2.35 7.78
C LEU A 62 -7.49 -2.34 9.31
N ASP A 63 -8.15 -3.32 9.93
CA ASP A 63 -8.17 -3.54 11.38
C ASP A 63 -6.83 -4.08 11.93
N HIS A 64 -5.99 -4.62 11.04
CA HIS A 64 -4.63 -5.04 11.32
C HIS A 64 -3.61 -4.32 10.42
N VAL A 65 -2.38 -4.25 10.92
CA VAL A 65 -1.20 -3.80 10.19
C VAL A 65 -0.23 -4.96 10.13
N VAL A 66 0.08 -5.39 8.92
CA VAL A 66 1.22 -6.28 8.67
C VAL A 66 2.46 -5.41 8.54
N GLU A 67 3.56 -5.82 9.16
CA GLU A 67 4.84 -5.09 9.16
C GLU A 67 5.40 -4.97 7.74
N ALA A 68 6.06 -3.84 7.47
CA ALA A 68 6.52 -3.47 6.13
C ALA A 68 7.52 -4.48 5.55
N GLU A 69 8.38 -5.03 6.41
CA GLU A 69 9.39 -6.05 6.06
C GLU A 69 8.74 -7.34 5.56
N ALA A 70 7.50 -7.64 5.95
CA ALA A 70 6.79 -8.81 5.42
C ALA A 70 6.26 -8.57 4.00
N ILE A 71 6.08 -7.31 3.57
CA ILE A 71 5.40 -6.95 2.32
C ILE A 71 6.39 -6.47 1.25
N PHE A 72 7.44 -5.77 1.65
CA PHE A 72 8.28 -4.98 0.74
C PHE A 72 9.71 -5.52 0.55
N THR A 73 10.03 -6.73 1.04
CA THR A 73 11.37 -7.31 0.86
C THR A 73 11.61 -7.82 -0.56
N ASP A 74 10.72 -8.67 -1.09
CA ASP A 74 10.79 -9.17 -2.46
C ASP A 74 9.58 -8.68 -3.26
N TYR A 75 9.67 -7.43 -3.71
CA TYR A 75 8.53 -6.73 -4.31
C TYR A 75 8.41 -7.04 -5.80
N ALA A 76 7.51 -7.97 -6.14
CA ALA A 76 7.33 -8.49 -7.50
C ALA A 76 6.68 -7.51 -8.51
N TYR A 77 6.29 -6.30 -8.09
CA TYR A 77 5.55 -5.36 -8.94
C TYR A 77 6.46 -4.28 -9.54
N PHE A 78 6.48 -4.20 -10.88
CA PHE A 78 7.19 -3.20 -11.67
C PHE A 78 6.20 -2.31 -12.42
N SER A 79 6.23 -1.01 -12.14
CA SER A 79 5.28 -0.04 -12.67
C SER A 79 5.47 0.16 -14.18
N SER A 80 6.71 0.06 -14.67
CA SER A 80 7.03 0.24 -16.08
C SER A 80 6.52 -0.87 -17.00
N PHE A 81 5.99 -1.97 -16.46
CA PHE A 81 5.44 -3.07 -17.26
C PHE A 81 4.06 -2.74 -17.86
N SER A 82 3.41 -1.67 -17.42
CA SER A 82 2.13 -1.21 -17.97
C SER A 82 2.32 0.01 -18.87
N GLU A 83 2.11 -0.15 -20.18
CA GLU A 83 2.15 0.95 -21.15
C GLU A 83 1.15 2.07 -20.76
N SER A 84 -0.07 1.71 -20.37
CA SER A 84 -1.08 2.68 -19.93
C SER A 84 -0.64 3.48 -18.70
N TRP A 85 0.17 2.87 -17.83
CA TRP A 85 0.71 3.53 -16.64
C TRP A 85 1.84 4.50 -17.01
N LEU A 86 2.73 4.11 -17.93
CA LEU A 86 3.76 5.00 -18.46
C LEU A 86 3.15 6.22 -19.15
N ASP A 87 2.11 6.02 -19.96
CA ASP A 87 1.36 7.11 -20.61
C ASP A 87 0.68 8.03 -19.59
N HIS A 88 0.19 7.48 -18.49
CA HIS A 88 -0.33 8.26 -17.37
C HIS A 88 0.78 9.09 -16.71
N ALA A 89 1.92 8.46 -16.39
CA ALA A 89 3.05 9.08 -15.73
C ALA A 89 3.61 10.26 -16.53
N ALA A 90 3.78 10.10 -17.84
CA ALA A 90 4.25 11.15 -18.74
C ALA A 90 3.30 12.36 -18.75
N ARG A 91 1.99 12.12 -18.82
CA ARG A 91 0.97 13.18 -18.75
C ARG A 91 0.97 13.88 -17.40
N TYR A 92 1.08 13.11 -16.31
CA TYR A 92 1.14 13.64 -14.96
C TYR A 92 2.38 14.52 -14.75
N ALA A 93 3.57 14.04 -15.14
CA ALA A 93 4.83 14.78 -15.04
C ALA A 93 4.76 16.11 -15.81
N ALA A 94 4.26 16.09 -17.05
CA ALA A 94 4.06 17.30 -17.85
C ALA A 94 3.10 18.29 -17.16
N ALA A 95 1.99 17.80 -16.61
CA ALA A 95 1.02 18.63 -15.89
C ALA A 95 1.61 19.24 -14.60
N MET A 96 2.37 18.47 -13.82
CA MET A 96 2.97 18.93 -12.58
C MET A 96 4.09 19.94 -12.81
N ARG A 97 4.92 19.73 -13.84
CA ARG A 97 5.93 20.71 -14.26
C ARG A 97 5.30 22.07 -14.54
N LYS A 98 4.17 22.10 -15.24
CA LYS A 98 3.42 23.34 -15.49
C LYS A 98 2.79 23.91 -14.22
N ARG A 99 2.08 23.08 -13.46
CA ARG A 99 1.30 23.51 -12.28
C ARG A 99 2.16 24.06 -11.15
N LEU A 100 3.35 23.49 -10.96
CA LEU A 100 4.27 23.84 -9.88
C LEU A 100 5.45 24.69 -10.38
N SER A 101 5.45 25.08 -11.66
CA SER A 101 6.54 25.84 -12.30
C SER A 101 7.92 25.19 -12.11
N LEU A 102 7.98 23.86 -12.24
CA LEU A 102 9.24 23.11 -12.06
C LEU A 102 10.19 23.38 -13.23
N GLY A 103 11.45 23.63 -12.90
CA GLY A 103 12.53 23.89 -13.86
C GLY A 103 13.81 23.15 -13.48
N ALA A 104 14.90 23.48 -14.17
CA ALA A 104 16.19 22.80 -14.00
C ALA A 104 16.81 22.94 -12.59
N GLN A 105 16.36 23.93 -11.80
CA GLN A 105 16.81 24.17 -10.43
C GLN A 105 15.89 23.55 -9.37
N SER A 106 14.80 22.88 -9.81
CA SER A 106 13.88 22.22 -8.89
C SER A 106 14.45 20.89 -8.41
N PHE A 107 14.37 20.65 -7.11
CA PHE A 107 14.65 19.34 -6.52
C PHE A 107 13.32 18.60 -6.29
N VAL A 108 13.18 17.42 -6.89
CA VAL A 108 11.96 16.60 -6.84
C VAL A 108 12.27 15.29 -6.13
N VAL A 109 11.41 14.93 -5.19
CA VAL A 109 11.48 13.67 -4.45
C VAL A 109 10.18 12.90 -4.70
N GLU A 110 10.31 11.63 -5.08
CA GLU A 110 9.21 10.68 -5.14
C GLU A 110 9.38 9.64 -4.03
N ILE A 111 8.37 9.52 -3.17
CA ILE A 111 8.32 8.46 -2.16
C ILE A 111 7.81 7.19 -2.84
N ALA A 112 8.52 6.08 -2.64
CA ALA A 112 8.21 4.79 -3.27
C ALA A 112 8.24 4.82 -4.80
N SER A 113 9.33 5.37 -5.37
CA SER A 113 9.54 5.53 -6.82
C SER A 113 9.57 4.23 -7.65
N ASN A 114 9.50 3.07 -6.99
CA ASN A 114 9.53 1.75 -7.62
C ASN A 114 10.75 1.61 -8.56
N ASP A 115 10.54 1.25 -9.83
CA ASP A 115 11.58 1.12 -10.86
C ASP A 115 11.98 2.46 -11.52
N GLY A 116 11.54 3.58 -10.94
CA GLY A 116 11.91 4.94 -11.31
C GLY A 116 11.17 5.48 -12.53
N TYR A 117 10.10 4.82 -12.99
CA TYR A 117 9.37 5.16 -14.21
C TYR A 117 8.93 6.64 -14.28
N LEU A 118 8.60 7.29 -13.16
CA LEU A 118 8.10 8.67 -13.13
C LEU A 118 9.21 9.72 -13.19
N LEU A 119 10.38 9.45 -12.59
CA LEU A 119 11.48 10.41 -12.46
C LEU A 119 12.55 10.28 -13.55
N ARG A 120 12.28 9.52 -14.61
CA ARG A 120 13.16 9.41 -15.79
C ARG A 120 13.14 10.65 -16.68
#